data_AF-A2HJW5-F1
#
_entry.id   AF-A2HJW5-F1
#
_cell.length_a   1.000
_cell.length_b   1.000
_cell.length_c   1.000
_cell.angle_alpha   90.00
_cell.angle_beta   90.00
_cell.angle_gamma   90.00
#
_symmetry.space_group_name_H-M   'P 1'
#
loop_
_entity.id
_entity.type
_entity.pdbx_description
1 polymer ?
#
loop_
_entity_poly.entity_id
_entity_poly.type
_entity_poly.pdbx_seq_one_letter_code
_entity_poly.pdbx_strand_id
1 'polypeptide(L)'
;KRFADQLINRLTDEENNRRKRRKCPSLSTYQLFILSLAHYTALTPNFEFGIDYVFKAFNPMQDKLSADTWFYAKKCLFELTRCLALRQFVLADAMFNKIIEFLDNVDKYGKKIEAINDLTIDASEAHENQTVSFEARVLKATILKFYDF
;
A
#
# COMPACT_ATOMS: atom_id res chain seq x y z
N LYS A 1 14.67 4.38 -15.48
CA LYS A 1 14.03 3.11 -15.04
C LYS A 1 15.05 2.14 -14.40
N ARG A 2 16.03 1.58 -15.14
CA ARG A 2 17.00 0.58 -14.59
C ARG A 2 17.74 0.96 -13.29
N PHE A 3 18.10 2.23 -13.10
CA PHE A 3 18.83 2.66 -11.90
C PHE A 3 17.97 2.61 -10.61
N ALA A 4 16.68 2.94 -10.72
CA ALA A 4 15.74 2.87 -9.61
C ALA A 4 15.49 1.41 -9.20
N ASP A 5 15.30 0.52 -10.19
CA ASP A 5 15.12 -0.92 -9.96
C ASP A 5 16.34 -1.53 -9.25
N GLN A 6 17.56 -1.17 -9.69
CA GLN A 6 18.80 -1.65 -9.08
C GLN A 6 19.02 -1.10 -7.66
N LEU A 7 18.65 0.16 -7.41
CA LEU A 7 18.76 0.76 -6.09
C LEU A 7 17.78 0.10 -5.12
N ILE A 8 16.52 -0.08 -5.51
CA ILE A 8 15.49 -0.70 -4.67
C ILE A 8 15.82 -2.19 -4.42
N ASN A 9 16.29 -2.93 -5.42
CA ASN A 9 16.70 -4.32 -5.24
C ASN A 9 17.86 -4.44 -4.25
N ARG A 10 18.91 -3.61 -4.39
CA ARG A 10 20.03 -3.61 -3.44
C ARG A 10 19.59 -3.29 -2.02
N LEU A 11 18.74 -2.29 -1.86
CA LEU A 11 18.26 -1.91 -0.54
C LEU A 11 17.31 -2.98 0.06
N THR A 12 16.51 -3.65 -0.78
CA THR A 12 15.66 -4.80 -0.37
C THR A 12 16.50 -5.99 0.08
N ASP A 13 17.58 -6.31 -0.64
CA ASP A 13 18.50 -7.40 -0.30
C ASP A 13 19.30 -7.09 0.97
N GLU A 14 19.78 -5.85 1.12
CA GLU A 14 20.43 -5.38 2.34
C GLU A 14 19.50 -5.49 3.55
N GLU A 15 18.21 -5.19 3.39
CA GLU A 15 17.22 -5.27 4.45
C GLU A 15 16.88 -6.72 4.83
N ASN A 16 16.73 -7.62 3.84
CA ASN A 16 16.56 -9.05 4.10
C ASN A 16 17.76 -9.62 4.89
N ASN A 17 18.96 -9.12 4.60
CA ASN A 17 20.16 -9.49 5.34
C ASN A 17 20.21 -8.89 6.76
N ARG A 18 19.70 -7.67 6.96
CA ARG A 18 19.60 -7.04 8.30
C ARG A 18 18.52 -7.67 9.18
N ARG A 19 17.38 -8.08 8.60
CA ARG A 19 16.32 -8.83 9.30
C ARG A 19 16.82 -10.16 9.84
N LYS A 20 17.63 -10.90 9.08
CA LYS A 20 18.29 -12.14 9.56
C LYS A 20 19.21 -11.91 10.78
N ARG A 21 19.65 -10.66 11.01
CA ARG A 21 20.58 -10.30 12.09
C ARG A 21 19.91 -9.67 13.33
N ARG A 22 18.66 -9.20 13.25
CA ARG A 22 17.95 -8.55 14.37
C ARG A 22 16.82 -9.45 14.90
N LYS A 23 16.81 -9.71 16.21
CA LYS A 23 15.79 -10.51 16.92
C LYS A 23 14.54 -9.72 17.37
N CYS A 24 14.39 -8.44 17.00
CA CYS A 24 13.29 -7.59 17.50
C CYS A 24 12.20 -7.36 16.43
N PRO A 25 10.90 -7.46 16.77
CA PRO A 25 9.78 -7.46 15.85
C PRO A 25 9.14 -6.08 15.61
N SER A 26 9.84 -4.97 15.87
CA SER A 26 9.33 -3.65 15.48
C SER A 26 9.27 -3.58 13.96
N LEU A 27 8.11 -3.27 13.39
CA LEU A 27 7.93 -3.10 11.95
C LEU A 27 9.08 -2.25 11.38
N SER A 28 9.82 -2.82 10.44
CA SER A 28 11.11 -2.23 10.05
C SER A 28 10.87 -0.88 9.38
N THR A 29 11.57 0.15 9.86
CA THR A 29 11.71 1.52 9.32
C THR A 29 11.79 1.59 7.79
N TYR A 30 12.20 0.51 7.16
CA TYR A 30 12.35 0.33 5.73
C TYR A 30 11.04 0.09 4.95
N GLN A 31 10.03 -0.56 5.54
CA GLN A 31 8.70 -0.68 4.92
C GLN A 31 8.04 0.70 4.80
N LEU A 32 8.21 1.53 5.83
CA LEU A 32 7.75 2.91 5.84
C LEU A 32 8.48 3.77 4.80
N PHE A 33 9.78 3.52 4.60
CA PHE A 33 10.58 4.17 3.55
C PHE A 33 10.13 3.76 2.14
N ILE A 34 9.86 2.48 1.88
CA ILE A 34 9.36 2.04 0.57
C ILE A 34 7.98 2.65 0.29
N LEU A 35 7.11 2.73 1.29
CA LEU A 35 5.77 3.27 1.09
C LEU A 35 5.77 4.81 0.98
N SER A 36 6.65 5.51 1.69
CA SER A 36 6.85 6.96 1.51
C SER A 36 7.49 7.28 0.16
N LEU A 37 8.43 6.46 -0.30
CA LEU A 37 9.01 6.54 -1.63
C LEU A 37 7.97 6.24 -2.72
N ALA A 38 7.11 5.25 -2.51
CA ALA A 38 6.05 4.90 -3.45
C ALA A 38 5.00 6.02 -3.57
N HIS A 39 4.60 6.64 -2.46
CA HIS A 39 3.77 7.84 -2.45
C HIS A 39 4.43 8.98 -3.22
N TYR A 40 5.74 9.23 -3.00
CA TYR A 40 6.49 10.23 -3.77
C TYR A 40 6.52 9.91 -5.27
N THR A 41 6.67 8.65 -5.67
CA THR A 41 6.65 8.25 -7.09
C THR A 41 5.26 8.29 -7.71
N ALA A 42 4.20 8.06 -6.94
CA ALA A 42 2.81 8.21 -7.38
C ALA A 42 2.43 9.67 -7.68
N LEU A 43 3.18 10.63 -7.13
CA LEU A 43 3.05 12.05 -7.46
C LEU A 43 3.80 12.47 -8.74
N THR A 44 4.52 11.54 -9.39
CA THR A 44 5.24 11.76 -10.65
C THR A 44 4.50 11.14 -11.84
N PRO A 45 4.79 11.50 -13.10
CA PRO A 45 4.16 10.90 -14.28
C PRO A 45 4.38 9.38 -14.45
N ASN A 46 5.13 8.72 -13.56
CA ASN A 46 5.35 7.27 -13.56
C ASN A 46 4.54 6.58 -12.45
N PHE A 47 3.26 6.93 -12.34
CA PHE A 47 2.33 6.45 -11.32
C PHE A 47 2.28 4.91 -11.21
N GLU A 48 2.14 4.22 -12.34
CA GLU A 48 2.05 2.75 -12.40
C GLU A 48 3.27 2.03 -11.81
N PHE A 49 4.46 2.62 -11.99
CA PHE A 49 5.68 2.09 -11.43
C PHE A 49 5.64 2.15 -9.90
N GLY A 50 5.24 3.29 -9.34
CA GLY A 50 5.12 3.46 -7.88
C GLY A 50 4.18 2.44 -7.24
N ILE A 51 3.00 2.22 -7.84
CA ILE A 51 2.02 1.24 -7.35
C ILE A 51 2.54 -0.19 -7.42
N ASP A 52 3.19 -0.59 -8.52
CA ASP A 52 3.79 -1.92 -8.64
C ASP A 52 4.82 -2.19 -7.51
N TYR A 53 5.53 -1.16 -7.05
CA TYR A 53 6.44 -1.27 -5.90
C TYR A 53 5.72 -1.40 -4.56
N VAL A 54 4.61 -0.69 -4.36
CA VAL A 54 3.75 -0.90 -3.18
C VAL A 54 3.36 -2.37 -3.11
N PHE A 55 2.83 -2.94 -4.20
CA PHE A 55 2.33 -4.32 -4.20
C PHE A 55 3.43 -5.33 -3.91
N LYS A 56 4.64 -5.12 -4.48
CA LYS A 56 5.80 -5.97 -4.19
C LYS A 56 6.24 -5.90 -2.71
N ALA A 57 6.10 -4.75 -2.05
CA ALA A 57 6.46 -4.59 -0.65
C ALA A 57 5.58 -5.44 0.30
N PHE A 58 4.39 -5.82 -0.15
CA PHE A 58 3.48 -6.71 0.57
C PHE A 58 3.71 -8.19 0.26
N ASN A 59 4.71 -8.60 -0.53
CA ASN A 59 4.93 -10.02 -0.80
C ASN A 59 5.91 -10.66 0.23
N PRO A 60 5.51 -11.69 1.01
CA PRO A 60 4.17 -12.32 1.08
C PRO A 60 3.19 -11.60 2.02
N MET A 61 1.91 -11.53 1.64
CA MET A 61 0.90 -10.64 2.25
C MET A 61 0.72 -10.90 3.74
N GLN A 62 0.64 -12.17 4.13
CA GLN A 62 0.42 -12.60 5.51
C GLN A 62 1.50 -12.14 6.51
N ASP A 63 2.73 -11.88 6.03
CA ASP A 63 3.85 -11.50 6.89
C ASP A 63 4.10 -10.00 6.88
N LYS A 64 3.62 -9.30 5.85
CA LYS A 64 3.94 -7.90 5.59
C LYS A 64 2.78 -6.96 5.89
N LEU A 65 1.55 -7.44 5.88
CA LEU A 65 0.37 -6.64 6.19
C LEU A 65 0.27 -6.35 7.69
N SER A 66 0.17 -5.06 8.01
CA SER A 66 -0.02 -4.51 9.35
C SER A 66 -0.78 -3.18 9.24
N ALA A 67 -1.26 -2.65 10.36
CA ALA A 67 -1.90 -1.34 10.41
C ALA A 67 -1.00 -0.24 9.81
N ASP A 68 0.28 -0.24 10.18
CA ASP A 68 1.25 0.74 9.68
C ASP A 68 1.51 0.61 8.18
N THR A 69 1.81 -0.59 7.68
CA THR A 69 2.08 -0.77 6.24
C THR A 69 0.85 -0.43 5.41
N TRP A 70 -0.33 -0.82 5.89
CA TRP A 70 -1.59 -0.47 5.25
C TRP A 70 -1.83 1.04 5.23
N PHE A 71 -1.52 1.76 6.31
CA PHE A 71 -1.70 3.22 6.39
C PHE A 71 -1.00 3.98 5.25
N TYR A 72 0.22 3.59 4.89
CA TYR A 72 0.90 4.25 3.77
C TYR A 72 0.45 3.70 2.40
N ALA A 73 0.11 2.41 2.30
CA ALA A 73 -0.44 1.85 1.06
C ALA A 73 -1.77 2.51 0.68
N LYS A 74 -2.69 2.67 1.64
CA LYS A 74 -3.98 3.32 1.41
C LYS A 74 -3.82 4.79 1.01
N LYS A 75 -2.83 5.51 1.54
CA LYS A 75 -2.50 6.89 1.08
C LYS A 75 -2.10 6.94 -0.39
N CYS A 76 -1.30 5.98 -0.86
CA CYS A 76 -0.92 5.91 -2.27
C CYS A 76 -2.14 5.64 -3.18
N LEU A 77 -3.06 4.78 -2.72
CA LEU A 77 -4.30 4.48 -3.45
C LEU A 77 -5.35 5.60 -3.35
N PHE A 78 -5.37 6.40 -2.29
CA PHE A 78 -6.19 7.60 -2.24
C PHE A 78 -5.69 8.66 -3.22
N GLU A 79 -4.38 8.83 -3.34
CA GLU A 79 -3.81 9.73 -4.35
C GLU A 79 -4.15 9.28 -5.77
N LEU A 80 -4.11 7.96 -6.04
CA LEU A 80 -4.63 7.39 -7.28
C LEU A 80 -6.08 7.79 -7.52
N THR A 81 -6.94 7.51 -6.54
CA THR A 81 -8.37 7.76 -6.63
C THR A 81 -8.65 9.23 -6.90
N ARG A 82 -7.89 10.14 -6.27
CA ARG A 82 -7.94 11.58 -6.51
C ARG A 82 -7.55 11.92 -7.96
N CYS A 83 -6.45 11.36 -8.48
CA CYS A 83 -6.01 11.57 -9.86
C CYS A 83 -7.03 11.08 -10.89
N LEU A 84 -7.68 9.93 -10.64
CA LEU A 84 -8.77 9.41 -11.47
C LEU A 84 -9.99 10.31 -11.43
N ALA A 85 -10.40 10.75 -10.23
CA ALA A 85 -11.55 11.63 -10.04
C ALA A 85 -11.38 12.98 -10.74
N LEU A 86 -10.18 13.55 -10.71
CA LEU A 86 -9.86 14.80 -11.40
C LEU A 86 -9.48 14.62 -12.88
N ARG A 87 -9.57 13.40 -13.44
CA ARG A 87 -9.20 13.07 -14.83
C ARG A 87 -7.76 13.47 -15.19
N GLN A 88 -6.87 13.50 -14.21
CA GLN A 88 -5.45 13.83 -14.40
C GLN A 88 -4.64 12.63 -14.91
N PHE A 89 -5.23 11.43 -14.83
CA PHE A 89 -4.59 10.17 -15.15
C PHE A 89 -5.61 9.18 -15.71
N VAL A 90 -5.21 8.39 -16.71
CA VAL A 90 -5.99 7.27 -17.25
C VAL A 90 -5.27 5.99 -16.84
N LEU A 91 -5.98 5.11 -16.15
CA LEU A 91 -5.45 3.85 -15.62
C LEU A 91 -5.54 2.75 -16.68
N ALA A 92 -4.44 2.04 -16.94
CA ALA A 92 -4.48 0.87 -17.80
C ALA A 92 -5.23 -0.29 -17.12
N ASP A 93 -6.00 -1.06 -17.90
CA ASP A 93 -6.76 -2.23 -17.40
C ASP A 93 -5.89 -3.24 -16.64
N ALA A 94 -4.65 -3.44 -17.12
CA ALA A 94 -3.70 -4.32 -16.47
C ALA A 94 -3.33 -3.84 -15.05
N MET A 95 -3.18 -2.53 -14.84
CA MET A 95 -2.91 -1.96 -13.52
C MET A 95 -4.17 -1.99 -12.65
N PHE A 96 -5.34 -1.71 -13.23
CA PHE A 96 -6.62 -1.82 -12.54
C PHE A 96 -6.82 -3.21 -11.94
N ASN A 97 -6.65 -4.26 -12.74
CA ASN A 97 -6.77 -5.65 -12.28
C ASN A 97 -5.80 -5.97 -11.13
N LYS A 98 -4.55 -5.50 -11.22
CA LYS A 98 -3.57 -5.65 -10.12
C LYS A 98 -4.01 -4.95 -8.84
N ILE A 99 -4.60 -3.75 -8.93
CA ILE A 99 -5.12 -3.02 -7.77
C ILE A 99 -6.26 -3.80 -7.12
N ILE A 100 -7.19 -4.32 -7.92
CA ILE A 100 -8.31 -5.13 -7.43
C ILE A 100 -7.79 -6.39 -6.73
N GLU A 101 -6.87 -7.12 -7.35
CA GLU A 101 -6.25 -8.32 -6.77
C GLU A 101 -5.49 -7.99 -5.48
N PHE A 102 -4.76 -6.87 -5.43
CA PHE A 102 -4.08 -6.41 -4.23
C PHE A 102 -5.08 -6.17 -3.10
N LEU A 103 -6.17 -5.44 -3.36
CA LEU A 103 -7.21 -5.14 -2.37
C LEU A 103 -7.95 -6.39 -1.89
N ASP A 104 -8.16 -7.38 -2.76
CA ASP A 104 -8.73 -8.68 -2.37
C ASP A 104 -7.81 -9.46 -1.43
N ASN A 105 -6.50 -9.42 -1.67
CA ASN A 105 -5.52 -10.00 -0.75
C ASN A 105 -5.51 -9.25 0.59
N VAL A 106 -5.55 -7.92 0.59
CA VAL A 106 -5.64 -7.13 1.83
C VAL A 106 -6.92 -7.46 2.60
N ASP A 107 -8.07 -7.59 1.93
CA ASP A 107 -9.33 -8.02 2.56
C ASP A 107 -9.21 -9.41 3.19
N LYS A 108 -8.61 -10.35 2.47
CA LYS A 108 -8.41 -11.74 2.93
C LYS A 108 -7.57 -11.81 4.21
N TYR A 109 -6.45 -11.09 4.27
CA TYR A 109 -5.49 -11.18 5.38
C TYR A 109 -5.70 -10.11 6.48
N GLY A 110 -6.43 -9.03 6.18
CA GLY A 110 -6.65 -7.88 7.07
C GLY A 110 -7.85 -7.97 8.01
N LYS A 111 -8.58 -9.09 8.03
CA LYS A 111 -9.83 -9.24 8.80
C LYS A 111 -9.66 -9.08 10.31
N LYS A 112 -8.49 -9.42 10.84
CA LYS A 112 -8.16 -9.36 12.27
C LYS A 112 -7.17 -8.25 12.62
N ILE A 113 -6.86 -7.38 11.67
CA ILE A 113 -5.91 -6.27 11.85
C ILE A 113 -6.75 -5.00 11.97
N GLU A 114 -6.69 -4.36 13.13
CA GLU A 114 -7.29 -3.04 13.34
C GLU A 114 -6.57 -2.01 12.47
N ALA A 115 -7.32 -1.10 11.85
CA ALA A 115 -6.79 -0.04 10.98
C ALA A 115 -6.38 1.22 11.79
N ILE A 116 -6.09 1.05 13.07
CA ILE A 116 -5.66 2.10 14.00
C ILE A 116 -4.14 1.98 14.19
N ASN A 117 -3.43 3.10 14.12
CA ASN A 117 -2.03 3.21 14.48
C ASN A 117 -1.74 4.53 15.23
N ASP A 118 -0.51 4.70 15.72
CA ASP A 118 -0.07 5.89 16.49
C ASP A 118 -0.23 7.22 15.70
N LEU A 119 -0.47 7.16 14.39
CA LEU A 119 -0.65 8.30 13.50
C LEU A 119 -2.12 8.55 13.10
N THR A 120 -3.04 7.66 13.49
CA THR A 120 -4.48 7.87 13.34
C THR A 120 -5.06 8.51 14.60
N ILE A 121 -6.18 9.22 14.43
CA ILE A 121 -6.92 9.91 15.51
C ILE A 121 -7.16 8.95 16.69
N ASP A 122 -7.12 9.46 17.92
CA ASP A 122 -7.35 8.69 19.16
C ASP A 122 -8.47 7.65 18.98
N ALA A 123 -8.23 6.43 19.45
CA ALA A 123 -9.13 5.29 19.28
C ALA A 123 -10.57 5.54 19.77
N SER A 124 -10.79 6.57 20.59
CA SER A 124 -12.11 7.04 21.02
C SER A 124 -12.95 7.68 19.90
N GLU A 125 -12.33 8.19 18.84
CA GLU A 125 -13.03 8.78 17.67
C GLU A 125 -13.11 7.82 16.47
N ALA A 126 -12.37 6.70 16.51
CA ALA A 126 -12.46 5.67 15.49
C ALA A 126 -13.81 4.96 15.57
N HIS A 127 -14.53 4.87 14.45
CA HIS A 127 -15.75 4.05 14.38
C HIS A 127 -15.45 2.61 14.81
N GLU A 128 -16.34 2.01 15.60
CA GLU A 128 -16.22 0.62 16.04
C GLU A 128 -15.92 -0.31 14.84
N ASN A 129 -14.92 -1.17 14.99
CA ASN A 129 -14.56 -2.24 14.06
C ASN A 129 -13.96 -1.80 12.71
N GLN A 130 -13.25 -0.66 12.64
CA GLN A 130 -12.42 -0.35 11.47
C GLN A 130 -11.22 -1.30 11.36
N THR A 131 -11.41 -2.37 10.60
CA THR A 131 -10.33 -3.30 10.23
C THR A 131 -9.69 -2.88 8.91
N VAL A 132 -8.46 -3.32 8.69
CA VAL A 132 -7.76 -3.18 7.40
C VAL A 132 -8.59 -3.79 6.26
N SER A 133 -9.27 -4.91 6.52
CA SER A 133 -10.22 -5.54 5.58
C SER A 133 -11.39 -4.61 5.23
N PHE A 134 -12.00 -3.96 6.22
CA PHE A 134 -13.09 -3.02 5.99
C PHE A 134 -12.64 -1.86 5.10
N GLU A 135 -11.52 -1.21 5.43
CA GLU A 135 -10.99 -0.11 4.62
C GLU A 135 -10.67 -0.54 3.19
N ALA A 136 -10.07 -1.73 3.01
CA ALA A 136 -9.76 -2.27 1.68
C ALA A 136 -11.01 -2.46 0.81
N ARG A 137 -12.11 -2.98 1.39
CA ARG A 137 -13.38 -3.14 0.67
C ARG A 137 -14.01 -1.81 0.28
N VAL A 138 -13.99 -0.81 1.17
CA VAL A 138 -14.49 0.54 0.88
C VAL A 138 -13.71 1.18 -0.26
N LEU A 139 -12.38 1.06 -0.23
CA LEU A 139 -11.51 1.59 -1.26
C LEU A 139 -11.71 0.87 -2.60
N LYS A 140 -11.81 -0.47 -2.60
CA LYS A 140 -12.13 -1.27 -3.79
C LYS A 140 -13.45 -0.83 -4.43
N ALA A 141 -14.50 -0.71 -3.63
CA ALA A 141 -15.80 -0.23 -4.11
C ALA A 141 -15.75 1.19 -4.67
N THR A 142 -14.91 2.05 -4.13
CA THR A 142 -14.71 3.42 -4.63
C THR A 142 -13.99 3.41 -5.98
N ILE A 143 -12.93 2.61 -6.13
CA ILE A 143 -12.15 2.50 -7.37
C ILE A 143 -12.99 1.88 -8.50
N LEU A 144 -13.82 0.88 -8.21
CA LEU A 144 -14.73 0.25 -9.19
C LEU A 144 -15.68 1.26 -9.85
N LYS A 145 -16.17 2.24 -9.09
CA LYS A 145 -17.06 3.30 -9.63
C LYS A 145 -16.40 4.16 -10.71
N PHE A 146 -15.08 4.21 -10.78
CA PHE A 146 -14.37 4.95 -11.83
C PHE A 146 -14.20 4.13 -13.12
N TYR A 147 -14.50 2.82 -13.10
CA TYR A 147 -14.37 1.92 -14.23
C TYR A 147 -15.71 1.57 -14.88
N ASP A 148 -16.81 1.62 -14.13
CA ASP A 148 -18.18 1.33 -14.63
C ASP A 148 -18.80 2.48 -15.47
N PHE A 149 -17.99 3.28 -16.19
CA PHE A 149 -18.44 4.34 -17.09
C PHE A 149 -18.23 4.02 -18.57
#